data_AF-A0A916SB73-F1
#
_entry.id   AF-A0A916SB73-F1
#
_cell.length_a   1.000
_cell.length_b   1.000
_cell.length_c   1.000
_cell.angle_alpha   90.00
_cell.angle_beta   90.00
_cell.angle_gamma   90.00
#
_symmetry.space_group_name_H-M   'P 1'
#
loop_
_entity.id
_entity.type
_entity.pdbx_description
1 polymer ?
#
loop_
_entity_poly.entity_id
_entity_poly.type
_entity_poly.pdbx_seq_one_letter_code
_entity_poly.pdbx_strand_id
1 'polypeptide(L)'
;MVLADRVVNLLEEGIDVGIRISELHDSSLISQPVRHIRHVVVASPAWLRRHGTPSHPRDLLKANCVRVTDHAPTWGSFNVRGRPLRLAVSGNLEFNQNAPAVAACAAGIGPGSFFSYQVAPFVKSKQLRIILENFEPPPRPISVVYPHARLLPMRARVFIDWIRHELREFRLQEPD
;
A
#
# COMPACT_ATOMS: atom_id res chain seq x y z
N MET A 1 7.86 -10.45 17.63
CA MET A 1 7.41 -9.61 16.49
C MET A 1 6.57 -10.49 15.60
N VAL A 2 5.32 -10.10 15.33
CA VAL A 2 4.39 -10.85 14.47
C VAL A 2 4.25 -10.08 13.16
N LEU A 3 4.34 -10.78 12.02
CA LEU A 3 4.04 -10.24 10.70
C LEU A 3 2.78 -10.95 10.19
N ALA A 4 1.74 -10.18 9.90
CA ALA A 4 0.48 -10.69 9.39
C ALA A 4 -0.09 -9.71 8.38
N ASP A 5 -0.68 -10.23 7.30
CA ASP A 5 -1.32 -9.42 6.26
C ASP A 5 -2.78 -9.05 6.61
N ARG A 6 -3.29 -9.51 7.76
CA ARG A 6 -4.62 -9.20 8.28
C ARG A 6 -4.59 -8.10 9.35
N VAL A 7 -5.71 -7.42 9.54
CA VAL A 7 -5.90 -6.53 10.71
C VAL A 7 -6.05 -7.40 11.97
N VAL A 8 -5.04 -7.38 12.83
CA VAL A 8 -5.07 -8.07 14.14
C VAL A 8 -5.71 -7.19 15.21
N ASN A 9 -6.49 -7.80 16.10
CA ASN A 9 -6.99 -7.14 17.30
C ASN A 9 -5.88 -7.14 18.36
N LEU A 10 -5.30 -5.97 18.64
CA LEU A 10 -4.15 -5.84 19.54
C LEU A 10 -4.49 -6.33 20.95
N LEU A 11 -5.72 -6.09 21.42
CA LEU A 11 -6.14 -6.46 22.77
C LEU A 11 -6.33 -7.97 22.91
N GLU A 12 -7.06 -8.59 21.99
CA GLU A 12 -7.34 -10.03 22.01
C GLU A 12 -6.09 -10.87 21.78
N GLU A 13 -5.16 -10.40 20.95
CA GLU A 13 -3.90 -11.11 20.65
C GLU A 13 -2.76 -10.77 21.62
N GLY A 14 -2.99 -9.95 22.66
CA GLY A 14 -1.97 -9.59 23.65
C GLY A 14 -0.80 -8.79 23.07
N ILE A 15 -1.05 -7.98 22.05
CA ILE A 15 -0.05 -7.17 21.33
C ILE A 15 -0.03 -5.74 21.90
N ASP A 16 1.12 -5.34 22.45
CA ASP A 16 1.32 -4.03 23.07
C ASP A 16 1.29 -2.87 22.05
N VAL A 17 1.86 -3.07 20.86
CA VAL A 17 2.07 -2.03 19.82
C VAL A 17 1.92 -2.63 18.42
N GLY A 18 1.24 -1.92 17.53
CA GLY A 18 1.11 -2.25 16.10
C GLY A 18 1.56 -1.11 15.19
N ILE A 19 1.93 -1.46 13.96
CA ILE A 19 2.17 -0.52 12.86
C ILE A 19 1.07 -0.76 11.82
N ARG A 20 0.32 0.27 11.45
CA ARG A 20 -0.83 0.14 10.53
C ARG A 20 -0.76 1.15 9.40
N ILE A 21 -1.21 0.73 8.22
CA ILE A 21 -1.41 1.57 7.03
C ILE A 21 -2.92 1.74 6.81
N SER A 22 -3.56 2.52 7.66
CA SER A 22 -5.01 2.73 7.61
C SER A 22 -5.40 4.01 8.33
N GLU A 23 -6.43 4.69 7.82
CA GLU A 23 -7.21 5.60 8.63
C GLU A 23 -7.93 4.78 9.70
N LEU A 24 -7.66 5.06 10.98
CA LEU A 24 -8.25 4.30 12.08
C LEU A 24 -9.72 4.68 12.22
N HIS A 25 -10.61 3.69 12.28
CA HIS A 25 -12.05 3.89 12.49
C HIS A 25 -12.52 3.53 13.91
N ASP A 26 -11.61 2.98 14.74
CA ASP A 26 -11.93 2.40 16.05
C ASP A 26 -11.43 3.32 17.17
N SER A 27 -12.34 3.70 18.09
CA SER A 27 -12.06 4.62 19.20
C SER A 27 -11.33 3.99 20.38
N SER A 28 -11.13 2.66 20.39
CA SER A 28 -10.47 1.93 21.48
C SER A 28 -8.93 2.00 21.47
N LEU A 29 -8.35 2.45 20.36
CA LEU A 29 -6.91 2.54 20.15
C LEU A 29 -6.45 3.99 19.98
N ILE A 30 -5.26 4.30 20.48
CA ILE A 30 -4.56 5.52 20.11
C ILE A 30 -3.84 5.26 18.79
N SER A 31 -4.02 6.16 17.83
CA SER A 31 -3.35 6.16 16.53
C SER A 31 -2.47 7.39 16.40
N GLN A 32 -1.16 7.18 16.23
CA GLN A 32 -0.20 8.26 16.02
C GLN A 32 0.40 8.15 14.61
N PRO A 33 -0.09 8.94 13.64
CA PRO A 33 0.49 8.96 12.30
C PRO A 33 1.92 9.47 12.35
N VAL A 34 2.81 8.79 11.64
CA VAL A 34 4.25 9.11 11.57
C VAL A 34 4.69 9.50 10.16
N ARG A 35 4.06 8.91 9.13
CA ARG A 35 4.36 9.18 7.72
C ARG A 35 3.14 8.92 6.86
N HIS A 36 3.21 9.28 5.59
CA HIS A 36 2.23 8.89 4.59
C HIS A 36 2.90 8.05 3.50
N ILE A 37 2.11 7.18 2.86
CA ILE A 37 2.53 6.43 1.69
C ILE A 37 1.52 6.53 0.56
N ARG A 38 2.04 6.62 -0.65
CA ARG A 38 1.23 6.63 -1.88
C ARG A 38 0.75 5.22 -2.22
N HIS A 39 -0.46 5.14 -2.76
CA HIS A 39 -0.98 3.95 -3.42
C HIS A 39 -0.93 4.17 -4.93
N VAL A 40 -0.10 3.40 -5.62
CA VAL A 40 0.33 3.66 -7.00
C VAL A 40 -0.10 2.53 -7.93
N VAL A 41 -0.23 2.84 -9.22
CA VAL A 41 -0.34 1.83 -10.29
C VAL A 41 0.97 1.76 -11.04
N VAL A 42 1.45 0.56 -11.30
CA VAL A 42 2.71 0.31 -12.00
C VAL A 42 2.51 -0.60 -13.20
N ALA A 43 3.33 -0.44 -14.22
CA ALA A 43 3.45 -1.37 -15.33
C ALA A 43 4.90 -1.43 -15.80
N SER A 44 5.33 -2.55 -16.39
CA SER A 44 6.67 -2.61 -16.97
C SER A 44 6.75 -1.78 -18.26
N PRO A 45 7.93 -1.22 -18.59
CA PRO A 45 8.14 -0.57 -19.88
C PRO A 45 7.82 -1.47 -21.08
N ALA A 46 8.04 -2.79 -20.96
CA ALA A 46 7.72 -3.75 -22.01
C ALA A 46 6.21 -3.87 -22.25
N TRP A 47 5.41 -3.90 -21.19
CA TRP A 47 3.96 -3.93 -21.28
C TRP A 47 3.42 -2.63 -21.90
N LEU A 48 3.94 -1.48 -21.45
CA LEU A 48 3.54 -0.15 -21.94
C LEU A 48 3.85 0.05 -23.43
N ARG A 49 4.98 -0.48 -23.93
CA ARG A 49 5.30 -0.43 -25.37
C ARG A 49 4.31 -1.22 -26.23
N ARG A 50 3.78 -2.32 -25.71
CA ARG A 50 2.86 -3.22 -26.44
C ARG A 50 1.41 -2.73 -26.40
N HIS A 51 0.99 -2.12 -25.30
CA HIS A 51 -0.42 -1.78 -25.05
C HIS A 51 -0.70 -0.27 -25.00
N GLY A 52 0.34 0.57 -25.03
CA GLY A 52 0.23 1.99 -24.74
C GLY A 52 0.23 2.28 -23.24
N THR A 53 0.30 3.57 -22.89
CA THR A 53 0.20 4.02 -21.49
C THR A 53 -1.25 4.43 -21.19
N PRO A 54 -1.92 3.83 -20.20
CA PRO A 54 -3.23 4.26 -19.73
C PRO A 54 -3.25 5.76 -19.40
N SER A 55 -4.22 6.47 -19.94
CA SER A 55 -4.41 7.92 -19.75
C SER A 55 -5.46 8.21 -18.68
N HIS A 56 -6.35 7.25 -18.41
CA HIS A 56 -7.40 7.35 -17.41
C HIS A 56 -7.57 6.00 -16.70
N PRO A 57 -7.94 5.95 -15.41
CA PRO A 57 -8.10 4.69 -14.67
C PRO A 57 -9.04 3.69 -15.35
N ARG A 58 -10.08 4.18 -16.04
CA ARG A 58 -11.03 3.33 -16.80
C ARG A 58 -10.37 2.53 -17.92
N ASP A 59 -9.22 2.96 -18.42
CA ASP A 59 -8.46 2.22 -19.45
C ASP A 59 -7.99 0.85 -18.89
N LEU A 60 -7.84 0.74 -17.57
CA LEU A 60 -7.46 -0.50 -16.89
C LEU A 60 -8.53 -1.59 -16.98
N LEU A 61 -9.80 -1.24 -17.21
CA LEU A 61 -10.88 -2.22 -17.40
C LEU A 61 -10.69 -3.11 -18.63
N LYS A 62 -9.84 -2.67 -19.56
CA LYS A 62 -9.48 -3.42 -20.78
C LYS A 62 -8.13 -4.13 -20.67
N ALA A 63 -7.38 -3.89 -19.60
CA ALA A 63 -6.04 -4.43 -19.40
C ALA A 63 -6.10 -5.76 -18.64
N ASN A 64 -5.19 -6.69 -18.97
CA ASN A 64 -4.97 -7.89 -18.17
C ASN A 64 -4.24 -7.52 -16.86
N CYS A 65 -5.00 -7.16 -15.83
CA CYS A 65 -4.47 -6.62 -14.57
C CYS A 65 -3.95 -7.72 -13.65
N VAL A 66 -2.79 -7.51 -13.01
CA VAL A 66 -2.29 -8.39 -11.95
C VAL A 66 -3.04 -8.08 -10.64
N ARG A 67 -3.75 -9.06 -10.10
CA ARG A 67 -4.62 -8.90 -8.92
C ARG A 67 -3.98 -9.46 -7.66
N VAL A 68 -4.36 -8.93 -6.49
CA VAL A 68 -3.99 -9.48 -5.17
C VAL A 68 -5.25 -9.70 -4.34
N THR A 69 -5.45 -10.92 -3.82
CA THR A 69 -6.70 -11.43 -3.24
C THR A 69 -7.24 -10.64 -2.05
N ASP A 70 -6.38 -10.06 -1.22
CA ASP A 70 -6.78 -9.35 0.01
C ASP A 70 -7.05 -7.84 -0.21
N HIS A 71 -6.80 -7.34 -1.43
CA HIS A 71 -7.36 -6.06 -1.83
C HIS A 71 -8.79 -6.33 -2.30
N ALA A 72 -9.76 -6.23 -1.38
CA ALA A 72 -11.20 -6.28 -1.68
C ALA A 72 -11.48 -5.71 -3.10
N PRO A 73 -12.32 -6.37 -3.93
CA PRO A 73 -12.13 -6.74 -5.36
C PRO A 73 -11.90 -5.61 -6.40
N THR A 74 -11.37 -4.48 -5.98
CA THR A 74 -11.06 -3.30 -6.74
C THR A 74 -9.64 -2.90 -6.38
N TRP A 75 -8.75 -2.81 -7.38
CA TRP A 75 -7.59 -1.93 -7.25
C TRP A 75 -8.10 -0.62 -6.66
N GLY A 76 -7.51 -0.20 -5.54
CA GLY A 76 -8.06 0.81 -4.63
C GLY A 76 -8.63 2.06 -5.32
N SER A 77 -9.42 2.83 -4.57
CA SER A 77 -10.08 4.02 -5.13
C SER A 77 -9.08 4.94 -5.84
N PHE A 78 -9.37 5.28 -7.09
CA PHE A 78 -8.74 6.39 -7.79
C PHE A 78 -9.42 7.70 -7.36
N ASN A 79 -8.73 8.83 -7.54
CA ASN A 79 -9.30 10.15 -7.38
C ASN A 79 -9.49 10.81 -8.76
N VAL A 80 -10.73 10.96 -9.21
CA VAL A 80 -11.05 11.66 -10.45
C VAL A 80 -11.76 12.97 -10.08
N ARG A 81 -11.04 14.09 -10.24
CA ARG A 81 -11.57 15.44 -9.95
C ARG A 81 -12.16 15.57 -8.54
N GLY A 82 -11.47 15.04 -7.52
CA GLY A 82 -11.90 15.08 -6.12
C GLY A 82 -12.93 14.02 -5.73
N ARG A 83 -13.30 13.10 -6.64
CA ARG A 83 -14.29 12.06 -6.36
C ARG A 83 -13.64 10.66 -6.41
N PRO A 84 -13.96 9.79 -5.44
CA PRO A 84 -13.48 8.41 -5.46
C PRO A 84 -14.08 7.63 -6.64
N LEU A 85 -13.23 7.01 -7.45
CA LEU A 85 -13.60 6.08 -8.50
C LEU A 85 -13.08 4.69 -8.13
N ARG A 86 -13.98 3.73 -7.90
CA ARG A 86 -13.62 2.32 -7.69
C ARG A 86 -13.80 1.56 -8.99
N LEU A 87 -12.84 0.71 -9.34
CA LEU A 87 -12.85 -0.10 -10.55
C LEU A 87 -12.65 -1.57 -10.19
N ALA A 88 -13.58 -2.42 -10.62
CA ALA A 88 -13.41 -3.86 -10.60
C ALA A 88 -12.60 -4.26 -11.84
N VAL A 89 -11.28 -4.31 -11.70
CA VAL A 89 -10.38 -4.73 -12.78
C VAL A 89 -10.36 -6.25 -12.90
N SER A 90 -10.08 -6.77 -14.08
CA SER A 90 -9.96 -8.20 -14.36
C SER A 90 -8.56 -8.57 -14.82
N GLY A 91 -8.20 -9.83 -14.67
CA GLY A 91 -6.97 -10.36 -15.21
C GLY A 91 -6.70 -11.80 -14.80
N ASN A 92 -5.79 -12.43 -15.53
CA ASN A 92 -5.56 -13.86 -15.52
C ASN A 92 -4.66 -14.33 -14.37
N LEU A 93 -3.97 -13.41 -13.69
CA LEU A 93 -3.16 -13.71 -12.52
C LEU A 93 -3.70 -13.02 -11.27
N GLU A 94 -3.76 -13.79 -10.20
CA GLU A 94 -4.13 -13.34 -8.88
C GLU A 94 -3.17 -13.95 -7.86
N PHE A 95 -2.69 -13.13 -6.92
CA PHE A 95 -1.75 -13.52 -5.89
C PHE A 95 -2.35 -13.26 -4.51
N ASN A 96 -1.99 -14.05 -3.51
CA ASN A 96 -2.32 -13.74 -2.11
C ASN A 96 -1.23 -12.91 -1.40
N GLN A 97 -0.20 -12.47 -2.13
CA GLN A 97 0.97 -11.79 -1.62
C GLN A 97 1.45 -10.71 -2.60
N ASN A 98 1.90 -9.56 -2.08
CA ASN A 98 2.30 -8.42 -2.93
C ASN A 98 3.62 -8.66 -3.67
N ALA A 99 4.62 -9.27 -3.03
CA ALA A 99 5.95 -9.48 -3.62
C ALA A 99 5.92 -10.24 -4.98
N PRO A 100 5.28 -11.43 -5.10
CA PRO A 100 5.19 -12.12 -6.38
C PRO A 100 4.33 -11.36 -7.41
N ALA A 101 3.32 -10.60 -6.97
CA ALA A 101 2.52 -9.76 -7.86
C ALA A 101 3.34 -8.61 -8.47
N VAL A 102 4.18 -7.95 -7.69
CA VAL A 102 5.10 -6.91 -8.18
C VAL A 102 6.08 -7.49 -9.19
N ALA A 103 6.64 -8.68 -8.91
CA ALA A 103 7.54 -9.37 -9.83
C ALA A 103 6.84 -9.74 -11.16
N ALA A 104 5.59 -10.18 -11.13
CA ALA A 104 4.79 -10.45 -12.33
C ALA A 104 4.53 -9.17 -13.16
N CYS A 105 4.30 -8.03 -12.50
CA CYS A 105 4.19 -6.75 -13.19
C CYS A 105 5.50 -6.38 -13.89
N ALA A 106 6.64 -6.57 -13.21
CA ALA A 106 7.98 -6.30 -13.76
C ALA A 106 8.30 -7.19 -14.96
N ALA A 107 7.86 -8.45 -14.93
CA ALA A 107 7.93 -9.38 -16.06
C ALA A 107 7.01 -9.02 -17.24
N GLY A 108 6.16 -7.99 -17.09
CA GLY A 108 5.31 -7.47 -18.16
C GLY A 108 4.03 -8.24 -18.40
N ILE A 109 3.54 -8.97 -17.39
CA ILE A 109 2.24 -9.66 -17.47
C ILE A 109 1.07 -8.68 -17.56
N GLY A 110 1.17 -7.56 -16.83
CA GLY A 110 0.09 -6.59 -16.72
C GLY A 110 0.46 -5.44 -15.79
N PRO A 111 -0.40 -4.40 -15.73
CA PRO A 111 -0.32 -3.40 -14.67
C PRO A 111 -0.71 -4.03 -13.32
N GLY A 112 -0.30 -3.41 -12.23
CA GLY A 112 -0.63 -3.78 -10.85
C GLY A 112 -0.77 -2.56 -9.96
N SER A 113 -1.46 -2.69 -8.82
CA SER A 113 -1.66 -1.59 -7.86
C SER A 113 -1.15 -1.97 -6.48
N PHE A 114 -0.31 -1.12 -5.90
CA PHE A 114 0.49 -1.41 -4.71
C PHE A 114 0.76 -0.15 -3.89
N PHE A 115 1.33 -0.29 -2.69
CA PHE A 115 1.96 0.84 -2.02
C PHE A 115 3.33 1.15 -2.63
N SER A 116 3.66 2.44 -2.72
CA SER A 116 4.91 2.97 -3.30
C SER A 116 6.18 2.25 -2.81
N TYR A 117 6.28 1.96 -1.51
CA TYR A 117 7.46 1.26 -0.94
C TYR A 117 7.64 -0.17 -1.48
N GLN A 118 6.57 -0.84 -1.90
CA GLN A 118 6.61 -2.23 -2.38
C GLN A 118 7.22 -2.31 -3.79
N VAL A 119 7.06 -1.26 -4.58
CA VAL A 119 7.52 -1.19 -5.98
C VAL A 119 8.81 -0.39 -6.13
N ALA A 120 9.20 0.35 -5.10
CA ALA A 120 10.36 1.22 -5.05
C ALA A 120 11.64 0.64 -5.70
N PRO A 121 12.12 -0.57 -5.36
CA PRO A 121 13.33 -1.13 -5.98
C PRO A 121 13.19 -1.35 -7.49
N PHE A 122 12.00 -1.74 -7.95
CA PHE A 122 11.70 -2.02 -9.36
C PHE A 122 11.54 -0.72 -10.17
N VAL A 123 11.00 0.34 -9.57
CA VAL A 123 10.93 1.64 -10.21
C VAL A 123 12.31 2.28 -10.30
N LYS A 124 13.10 2.22 -9.21
CA LYS A 124 14.49 2.71 -9.19
C LYS A 124 15.38 2.01 -10.23
N SER A 125 15.19 0.70 -10.42
CA SER A 125 15.89 -0.07 -11.46
C SER A 125 15.24 0.01 -12.85
N LYS A 126 14.21 0.85 -13.04
CA LYS A 126 13.46 1.06 -14.29
C LYS A 126 12.79 -0.20 -14.86
N GLN A 127 12.61 -1.23 -14.05
CA GLN A 127 11.83 -2.43 -14.41
C GLN A 127 10.32 -2.16 -14.37
N LEU A 128 9.91 -1.21 -13.55
CA LEU A 128 8.53 -0.70 -13.47
C LEU A 128 8.51 0.81 -13.67
N ARG A 129 7.39 1.31 -14.19
CA ARG A 129 7.05 2.73 -14.22
C ARG A 129 5.73 2.93 -13.48
N ILE A 130 5.66 4.00 -12.69
CA ILE A 130 4.39 4.47 -12.15
C ILE A 130 3.59 5.10 -13.30
N ILE A 131 2.29 4.81 -13.31
CA ILE A 131 1.32 5.35 -14.26
C ILE A 131 0.09 5.86 -13.50
N LEU A 132 -0.70 6.72 -14.14
CA LEU A 132 -1.94 7.27 -13.57
C LEU A 132 -1.72 8.09 -12.27
N GLU A 133 -0.55 8.71 -12.09
CA GLU A 133 -0.20 9.49 -10.88
C GLU A 133 -1.22 10.59 -10.56
N ASN A 134 -1.77 11.24 -11.59
CA ASN A 134 -2.79 12.26 -11.44
C ASN A 134 -4.13 11.76 -10.88
N PHE A 135 -4.28 10.43 -10.75
CA PHE A 135 -5.49 9.78 -10.26
C PHE A 135 -5.27 9.02 -8.96
N GLU A 136 -4.10 9.18 -8.32
CA GLU A 136 -3.84 8.56 -7.02
C GLU A 136 -4.83 9.04 -5.97
N PRO A 137 -5.31 8.16 -5.08
CA PRO A 137 -6.03 8.58 -3.89
C PRO A 137 -5.12 9.42 -2.97
N PRO A 138 -5.70 10.13 -1.99
CA PRO A 138 -4.93 10.70 -0.91
C PRO A 138 -3.96 9.67 -0.29
N PRO A 139 -2.70 10.06 -0.01
CA PRO A 139 -1.74 9.18 0.65
C PRO A 139 -2.28 8.64 1.97
N ARG A 140 -2.00 7.36 2.27
CA ARG A 140 -2.45 6.72 3.52
C ARG A 140 -1.43 6.92 4.64
N PRO A 141 -1.86 7.20 5.88
CA PRO A 141 -0.94 7.32 6.99
C PRO A 141 -0.38 5.94 7.39
N ILE A 142 0.93 5.88 7.63
CA ILE A 142 1.55 4.87 8.48
C ILE A 142 1.42 5.40 9.90
N SER A 143 0.77 4.62 10.76
CA SER A 143 0.51 4.97 12.15
C SER A 143 1.06 3.92 13.09
N VAL A 144 1.66 4.38 14.17
CA VAL A 144 1.90 3.54 15.35
C VAL A 144 0.61 3.52 16.15
N VAL A 145 0.09 2.31 16.41
CA VAL A 145 -1.18 2.11 17.10
C VAL A 145 -0.97 1.29 18.37
N TYR A 146 -1.70 1.64 19.43
CA TYR A 146 -1.61 0.95 20.71
C TYR A 146 -2.89 1.18 21.51
N PRO A 147 -3.25 0.27 22.45
CA PRO A 147 -4.45 0.44 23.25
C PRO A 147 -4.46 1.74 24.05
N HIS A 148 -5.65 2.35 24.21
CA HIS A 148 -5.85 3.51 25.09
C HIS A 148 -5.70 3.18 26.60
N ALA A 149 -5.08 2.05 26.95
CA ALA A 149 -4.97 1.58 28.32
C ALA A 149 -4.14 2.55 29.19
N ARG A 150 -4.63 2.79 30.40
CA ARG A 150 -4.09 3.78 31.36
C ARG A 150 -2.63 3.50 31.79
N LEU A 151 -2.12 2.29 31.57
CA LEU A 151 -0.78 1.84 31.96
C LEU A 151 -0.14 0.98 30.86
N LEU A 152 0.36 1.62 29.80
CA LEU A 152 1.31 0.97 28.90
C LEU A 152 2.59 0.63 29.68
N PRO A 153 3.10 -0.61 29.60
CA PRO A 153 4.39 -0.97 30.19
C PRO A 153 5.51 -0.04 29.70
N MET A 154 6.48 0.28 30.57
CA MET A 154 7.60 1.17 30.19
C MET A 154 8.36 0.69 28.95
N ARG A 155 8.52 -0.64 28.79
CA ARG A 155 9.11 -1.25 27.58
C ARG A 155 8.37 -0.85 26.29
N ALA A 156 7.04 -0.77 26.34
CA ALA A 156 6.21 -0.41 25.18
C ALA A 156 6.34 1.08 24.88
N ARG A 157 6.35 1.94 25.91
CA ARG A 157 6.56 3.38 25.75
C ARG A 157 7.90 3.71 25.08
N VAL A 158 8.99 3.11 25.57
CA VAL A 158 10.32 3.28 24.99
C VAL A 158 10.36 2.78 23.54
N PHE A 159 9.74 1.62 23.25
CA PHE A 159 9.64 1.11 21.89
C PHE A 159 8.84 2.05 20.96
N ILE A 160 7.72 2.60 21.43
CA ILE A 160 6.90 3.56 20.67
C ILE A 160 7.71 4.81 20.34
N ASP A 161 8.42 5.38 21.31
CA ASP A 161 9.22 6.58 21.08
C ASP A 161 10.35 6.32 20.07
N TRP A 162 11.04 5.17 20.22
CA TRP A 162 12.09 4.74 19.30
C TRP A 162 11.56 4.49 17.89
N ILE A 163 10.52 3.65 17.71
CA ILE A 163 10.02 3.30 16.38
C ILE A 163 9.41 4.50 15.65
N ARG A 164 8.82 5.45 16.39
CA ARG A 164 8.33 6.71 15.80
C ARG A 164 9.48 7.57 15.29
N HIS A 165 10.61 7.62 16.00
CA HIS A 165 11.81 8.28 15.51
C HIS A 165 12.32 7.59 14.24
N GLU A 166 12.51 6.28 14.29
CA GLU A 166 12.99 5.50 13.14
C GLU A 166 12.09 5.65 11.92
N LEU A 167 10.77 5.53 12.06
CA LEU A 167 9.82 5.65 10.93
C LEU A 167 9.77 7.06 10.32
N ARG A 168 10.17 8.10 11.06
CA ARG A 168 10.30 9.46 10.54
C ARG A 168 11.59 9.63 9.75
N GLU A 169 12.70 9.14 10.28
CA GLU A 169 14.03 9.21 9.66
C GLU A 169 14.21 8.21 8.51
N PHE A 170 13.43 7.11 8.51
CA PHE A 170 13.50 6.09 7.49
C PHE A 170 13.09 6.67 6.14
N ARG A 171 14.09 6.82 5.27
CA ARG A 171 13.88 7.17 3.87
C ARG A 171 13.33 5.94 3.16
N LEU A 172 12.00 5.83 3.10
CA LEU A 172 11.37 4.99 2.07
C LEU A 172 12.03 5.39 0.74
N GLN A 173 12.48 4.42 -0.03
CA GLN A 173 12.97 4.68 -1.38
C GLN A 173 11.76 5.05 -2.25
N GLU A 174 11.10 6.16 -1.95
CA GLU A 174 10.00 6.65 -2.78
C GLU A 174 10.59 6.94 -4.16
N PRO A 175 10.05 6.31 -5.21
CA PRO A 175 10.45 6.67 -6.56
C PRO A 175 10.06 8.12 -6.81
N ASP A 176 11.05 8.95 -7.16
CA ASP A 176 10.88 10.32 -7.64
C ASP A 176 9.95 10.38 -8.86
#